data_AF-A0A7W1DZX1-F1
#
_entry.id   AF-A0A7W1DZX1-F1
#
_cell.length_a   1.000
_cell.length_b   1.000
_cell.length_c   1.000
_cell.angle_alpha   90.00
_cell.angle_beta   90.00
_cell.angle_gamma   90.00
#
_symmetry.space_group_name_H-M   'P 1'
#
loop_
_entity.id
_entity.type
_entity.pdbx_description
1 polymer ?
#
loop_
_entity_poly.entity_id
_entity_poly.type
_entity_poly.pdbx_seq_one_letter_code
_entity_poly.pdbx_strand_id
1 'polypeptide(L)'
;MSAWHWLARTEDRPTGALGCAELYDNDDRQVGFLAAWHQDDEHAADAVKVDSRAVAHDGPPGWASIVMTRPGTAIAFDDAAVSAALRHALRLPWPDVCSTLVSNGTTFAGALTATARPDSRDRLCADPFARVLPRELVRIGPGLLGHTPAPVGPGIQRHGSGRPWPWDRFDSGMR
;
A
#
# COMPACT_ATOMS: atom_id res chain seq x y z
N MET A 1 -10.33 -10.10 -12.18
CA MET A 1 -9.07 -9.41 -11.81
C MET A 1 -8.71 -9.87 -10.40
N SER A 2 -7.42 -10.04 -10.08
CA SER A 2 -7.05 -10.34 -8.70
C SER A 2 -7.47 -9.19 -7.78
N ALA A 3 -7.94 -9.52 -6.58
CA ALA A 3 -8.32 -8.50 -5.60
C ALA A 3 -7.11 -7.84 -4.92
N TRP A 4 -5.95 -8.48 -4.97
CA TRP A 4 -4.73 -8.01 -4.30
C TRP A 4 -3.47 -8.55 -4.99
N HIS A 5 -2.33 -7.92 -4.68
CA HIS A 5 -0.99 -8.32 -5.07
C HIS A 5 -0.09 -8.49 -3.85
N TRP A 6 0.98 -9.26 -3.97
CA TRP A 6 2.06 -9.24 -2.99
C TRP A 6 2.87 -7.97 -3.18
N LEU A 7 3.35 -7.39 -2.08
CA LEU A 7 4.20 -6.20 -2.06
C LEU A 7 5.30 -6.40 -1.03
N ALA A 8 6.54 -6.15 -1.41
CA ALA A 8 7.67 -6.17 -0.48
C ALA A 8 8.65 -5.05 -0.80
N ARG A 9 9.36 -4.62 0.24
CA ARG A 9 10.58 -3.84 0.07
C ARG A 9 11.74 -4.81 -0.06
N THR A 10 12.61 -4.58 -1.03
CA THR A 10 13.80 -5.41 -1.25
C THR A 10 15.05 -4.53 -1.35
N GLU A 11 16.19 -5.07 -0.95
CA GLU A 11 17.48 -4.39 -1.09
C GLU A 11 17.91 -4.37 -2.56
N ASP A 12 17.82 -5.52 -3.22
CA ASP A 12 18.13 -5.70 -4.64
C ASP A 12 16.86 -5.70 -5.50
N ARG A 13 17.03 -5.41 -6.80
CA ARG A 13 15.94 -5.48 -7.76
C ARG A 13 15.51 -6.95 -7.95
N PRO A 14 14.26 -7.31 -7.61
CA PRO A 14 13.82 -8.70 -7.75
C PRO A 14 13.55 -9.04 -9.21
N THR A 15 13.72 -10.31 -9.56
CA THR A 15 13.27 -10.90 -10.82
C THR A 15 11.80 -11.31 -10.73
N GLY A 16 11.08 -11.33 -11.86
CA GLY A 16 9.70 -11.82 -11.92
C GLY A 16 8.62 -10.94 -11.27
N ALA A 17 8.98 -9.75 -10.76
CA ALA A 17 8.00 -8.81 -10.24
C ALA A 17 7.10 -8.24 -11.35
N LEU A 18 5.80 -8.17 -11.09
CA LEU A 18 4.79 -7.49 -11.91
C LEU A 18 5.08 -5.99 -12.03
N GLY A 19 5.49 -5.37 -10.93
CA GLY A 19 5.87 -3.97 -10.86
C GLY A 19 7.03 -3.80 -9.90
N CYS A 20 7.94 -2.89 -10.21
CA CYS A 20 9.12 -2.64 -9.39
C CYS A 20 9.59 -1.20 -9.60
N ALA A 21 9.77 -0.47 -8.50
CA ALA A 21 10.27 0.88 -8.51
C ALA A 21 11.42 1.05 -7.51
N GLU A 22 12.40 1.87 -7.88
CA GLU A 22 13.47 2.30 -6.99
C GLU A 22 12.92 3.23 -5.90
N LEU A 23 13.45 3.09 -4.69
CA LEU A 23 13.16 3.96 -3.56
C LEU A 23 14.32 4.91 -3.32
N TYR A 24 13.99 6.17 -3.09
CA TYR A 24 14.93 7.23 -2.79
C TYR A 24 14.54 7.91 -1.48
N ASP A 25 15.52 8.17 -0.62
CA ASP A 25 15.31 8.96 0.59
C ASP A 25 15.22 10.47 0.28
N ASN A 26 15.20 11.30 1.33
CA ASN A 26 15.09 12.76 1.19
C ASN A 26 16.37 13.43 0.67
N ASP A 27 17.51 12.71 0.67
CA ASP A 27 18.79 13.18 0.15
C ASP A 27 19.03 12.65 -1.28
N ASP A 28 17.98 12.16 -1.94
CA ASP A 28 18.00 11.53 -3.26
C ASP A 28 18.92 10.31 -3.39
N ARG A 29 19.28 9.69 -2.26
CA ARG A 29 20.03 8.44 -2.26
C ARG A 29 19.07 7.26 -2.46
N GLN A 30 19.44 6.34 -3.35
CA GLN A 30 18.70 5.09 -3.52
C GLN A 30 18.84 4.21 -2.27
N VAL A 31 17.70 3.76 -1.73
CA VAL A 31 17.58 3.00 -0.47
C VAL A 31 16.89 1.64 -0.63
N GLY A 32 16.79 1.16 -1.86
CA GLY A 32 16.26 -0.16 -2.22
C GLY A 32 15.18 -0.10 -3.30
N PHE A 33 14.31 -1.10 -3.31
CA PHE A 33 13.22 -1.25 -4.25
C PHE A 33 11.91 -1.54 -3.51
N LEU A 34 10.80 -1.12 -4.11
CA LEU A 34 9.47 -1.60 -3.77
C LEU A 34 8.98 -2.41 -4.97
N ALA A 35 8.58 -3.66 -4.71
CA ALA A 35 8.22 -4.61 -5.76
C ALA A 35 6.92 -5.32 -5.43
N ALA A 36 6.19 -5.69 -6.48
CA ALA A 36 4.92 -6.39 -6.38
C ALA A 36 4.84 -7.60 -7.31
N TRP A 37 4.07 -8.61 -6.92
CA TRP A 37 3.87 -9.86 -7.66
C TRP A 37 2.38 -10.22 -7.74
N HIS A 38 1.99 -11.03 -8.73
CA HIS A 38 0.64 -11.59 -8.73
C HIS A 38 0.42 -12.50 -7.51
N GLN A 39 -0.84 -12.72 -7.16
CA GLN A 39 -1.24 -13.50 -5.99
C GLN A 39 -0.64 -14.92 -5.98
N ASP A 40 -0.48 -15.53 -7.15
CA ASP A 40 -0.06 -16.92 -7.32
C ASP A 40 1.44 -17.06 -7.70
N ASP A 41 2.16 -15.94 -7.83
CA ASP A 41 3.58 -15.93 -8.21
C ASP A 41 4.49 -16.14 -7.00
N GLU A 42 5.69 -16.65 -7.24
CA GLU A 42 6.76 -16.66 -6.23
C GLU A 42 7.17 -15.23 -5.87
N HIS A 43 7.27 -14.95 -4.57
CA HIS A 43 7.49 -13.60 -4.05
C HIS A 43 8.42 -13.64 -2.83
N ALA A 44 8.89 -12.47 -2.39
CA ALA A 44 9.71 -12.35 -1.19
C ALA A 44 8.97 -12.89 0.05
N ALA A 45 9.70 -13.54 0.96
CA ALA A 45 9.11 -14.23 2.12
C ALA A 45 8.37 -13.30 3.10
N ASP A 46 8.76 -12.02 3.13
CA ASP A 46 8.18 -10.97 3.95
C ASP A 46 7.14 -10.12 3.21
N ALA A 47 6.74 -10.51 1.99
CA ALA A 47 5.76 -9.79 1.22
C ALA A 47 4.39 -9.75 1.92
N VAL A 48 3.72 -8.63 1.78
CA VAL A 48 2.40 -8.34 2.36
C VAL A 48 1.40 -8.07 1.26
N LYS A 49 0.12 -8.30 1.53
CA LYS A 49 -0.93 -8.05 0.55
C LYS A 49 -1.18 -6.55 0.42
N VAL A 50 -1.27 -6.08 -0.81
CA VAL A 50 -1.67 -4.71 -1.20
C VAL A 50 -2.85 -4.78 -2.17
N ASP A 51 -3.73 -3.76 -2.18
CA ASP A 51 -4.80 -3.67 -3.18
C ASP A 51 -4.19 -3.74 -4.59
N SER A 52 -4.74 -4.58 -5.47
CA SER A 52 -4.13 -4.79 -6.79
C SER A 52 -4.08 -3.52 -7.62
N ARG A 53 -5.01 -2.58 -7.40
CA ARG A 53 -5.07 -1.29 -8.10
C ARG A 53 -3.98 -0.33 -7.67
N ALA A 54 -3.33 -0.57 -6.53
CA ALA A 54 -2.18 0.21 -6.08
C ALA A 54 -0.93 -0.06 -6.94
N VAL A 55 -0.94 -1.12 -7.76
CA VAL A 55 0.18 -1.57 -8.57
C VAL A 55 -0.11 -1.36 -10.06
N ALA A 56 0.82 -0.70 -10.76
CA ALA A 56 0.84 -0.60 -12.21
C ALA A 56 2.29 -0.67 -12.71
N HIS A 57 2.58 -1.63 -13.60
CA HIS A 57 3.92 -1.87 -14.17
C HIS A 57 4.50 -0.67 -14.93
N ASP A 58 3.64 0.23 -15.39
CA ASP A 58 3.94 1.47 -16.12
C ASP A 58 3.62 2.72 -15.28
N GLY A 59 3.42 2.54 -13.97
CA GLY A 59 3.07 3.61 -13.05
C GLY A 59 4.07 4.78 -13.05
N PRO A 60 3.62 6.03 -12.94
CA PRO A 60 4.52 7.18 -12.90
C PRO A 60 5.35 7.20 -11.61
N PRO A 61 6.49 7.92 -11.59
CA PRO A 61 7.19 8.20 -10.34
C PRO A 61 6.35 9.10 -9.43
N GLY A 62 6.67 9.12 -8.15
CA GLY A 62 5.94 9.92 -7.17
C GLY A 62 6.57 9.94 -5.79
N TRP A 63 5.80 10.39 -4.81
CA TRP A 63 6.14 10.28 -3.39
C TRP A 63 5.23 9.25 -2.73
N ALA A 64 5.77 8.54 -1.74
CA ALA A 64 5.00 7.61 -0.92
C ALA A 64 5.34 7.75 0.57
N SER A 65 4.29 7.65 1.38
CA SER A 65 4.38 7.29 2.79
C SER A 65 4.18 5.78 2.89
N ILE A 66 5.22 5.09 3.35
CA ILE A 66 5.22 3.64 3.55
C ILE A 66 5.25 3.40 5.06
N VAL A 67 4.20 2.78 5.56
CA VAL A 67 4.11 2.30 6.94
C VAL A 67 4.16 0.79 6.87
N MET A 68 5.13 0.15 7.53
CA MET A 68 5.21 -1.31 7.57
C MET A 68 5.57 -1.82 8.96
N THR A 69 4.95 -2.91 9.37
CA THR A 69 5.34 -3.66 10.58
C THR A 69 6.69 -4.32 10.37
N ARG A 70 7.47 -4.45 11.46
CA ARG A 70 8.61 -5.37 11.45
C ARG A 70 8.12 -6.82 11.35
N PRO A 71 8.88 -7.72 10.68
CA PRO A 71 8.58 -9.15 10.71
C PRO A 71 8.32 -9.65 12.14
N GLY A 72 7.28 -10.47 12.31
CA GLY A 72 6.86 -11.01 13.61
C GLY A 72 5.97 -10.08 14.45
N THR A 73 5.71 -8.84 14.02
CA THR A 73 4.74 -7.95 14.69
C THR A 73 3.33 -8.25 14.18
N ALA A 74 2.39 -8.50 15.10
CA ALA A 74 0.99 -8.75 14.77
C ALA A 74 0.11 -7.65 15.37
N ILE A 75 -0.43 -6.78 14.52
CA ILE A 75 -1.46 -5.79 14.89
C ILE A 75 -2.78 -6.29 14.31
N ALA A 76 -3.80 -6.43 15.16
CA ALA A 76 -5.12 -6.80 14.68
C ALA A 76 -5.66 -5.71 13.75
N PHE A 77 -6.24 -6.09 12.62
CA PHE A 77 -6.74 -5.10 11.65
C PHE A 77 -7.87 -4.22 12.22
N ASP A 78 -8.61 -4.73 13.19
CA ASP A 78 -9.68 -4.05 13.91
C ASP A 78 -9.22 -3.29 15.15
N ASP A 79 -7.91 -3.24 15.39
CA ASP A 79 -7.33 -2.40 16.43
C ASP A 79 -7.87 -0.96 16.33
N ALA A 80 -8.13 -0.35 17.48
CA ALA A 80 -8.75 0.96 17.55
C ALA A 80 -7.89 2.04 16.87
N ALA A 81 -6.55 1.93 16.91
CA ALA A 81 -5.65 2.85 16.24
C ALA A 81 -5.71 2.69 14.71
N VAL A 82 -5.77 1.45 14.21
CA VAL A 82 -5.96 1.17 12.77
C VAL A 82 -7.31 1.70 12.28
N SER A 83 -8.38 1.41 13.03
CA SER A 83 -9.72 1.93 12.75
C SER A 83 -9.78 3.46 12.77
N ALA A 84 -9.09 4.11 13.70
CA ALA A 84 -9.01 5.57 13.76
C ALA A 84 -8.24 6.15 12.56
N ALA A 85 -7.14 5.52 12.16
CA ALA A 85 -6.36 5.93 10.97
C ALA A 85 -7.20 5.82 9.69
N LEU A 86 -7.91 4.70 9.49
CA LEU A 86 -8.82 4.50 8.36
C LEU A 86 -9.91 5.59 8.29
N ARG A 87 -10.57 5.85 9.42
CA ARG A 87 -11.61 6.91 9.50
C ARG A 87 -11.04 8.30 9.24
N HIS A 88 -9.80 8.55 9.61
CA HIS A 88 -9.13 9.82 9.33
C HIS A 88 -8.77 9.92 7.84
N ALA A 89 -8.19 8.87 7.25
CA ALA A 89 -7.86 8.84 5.82
C ALA A 89 -9.10 9.15 4.94
N LEU A 90 -10.26 8.58 5.29
CA LEU A 90 -11.54 8.86 4.62
C LEU A 90 -12.04 10.32 4.71
N ARG A 91 -11.50 11.12 5.62
CA ARG A 91 -11.84 12.56 5.77
C ARG A 91 -10.86 13.48 5.05
N LEU A 92 -9.73 12.94 4.58
CA LEU A 92 -8.72 13.70 3.86
C LEU A 92 -9.01 13.66 2.35
N PRO A 93 -8.47 14.62 1.58
CA PRO A 93 -8.45 14.51 0.12
C PRO A 93 -7.81 13.18 -0.29
N TRP A 94 -8.50 12.44 -1.15
CA TRP A 94 -8.07 11.11 -1.54
C TRP A 94 -6.77 11.15 -2.37
N PRO A 95 -5.75 10.35 -2.03
CA PRO A 95 -4.48 10.30 -2.76
C PRO A 95 -4.62 9.50 -4.06
N ASP A 96 -3.57 9.49 -4.90
CA ASP A 96 -3.59 8.67 -6.12
C ASP A 96 -3.56 7.17 -5.75
N VAL A 97 -2.81 6.80 -4.69
CA VAL A 97 -2.77 5.45 -4.11
C VAL A 97 -3.00 5.52 -2.61
N CYS A 98 -3.90 4.69 -2.09
CA CYS A 98 -4.03 4.37 -0.68
C CYS A 98 -4.40 2.90 -0.56
N SER A 99 -3.61 2.13 0.17
CA SER A 99 -3.90 0.74 0.50
C SER A 99 -3.40 0.44 1.90
N THR A 100 -4.19 -0.25 2.73
CA THR A 100 -3.59 -0.96 3.88
C THR A 100 -2.74 -2.12 3.36
N LEU A 101 -1.81 -2.58 4.18
CA LEU A 101 -0.99 -3.76 3.94
C LEU A 101 -1.40 -4.84 4.94
N VAL A 102 -1.49 -6.07 4.47
CA VAL A 102 -2.09 -7.16 5.25
C VAL A 102 -1.22 -8.41 5.12
N SER A 103 -0.69 -8.94 6.23
CA SER A 103 0.20 -10.12 6.21
C SER A 103 -0.58 -11.44 6.16
N ASN A 104 -1.72 -11.49 6.83
CA ASN A 104 -2.68 -12.59 6.79
C ASN A 104 -4.11 -12.02 6.87
N GLY A 105 -5.14 -12.85 6.75
CA GLY A 105 -6.52 -12.37 6.62
C GLY A 105 -7.06 -11.39 7.68
N THR A 106 -6.35 -11.24 8.81
CA THR A 106 -6.77 -10.43 9.97
C THR A 106 -5.68 -9.53 10.54
N THR A 107 -4.46 -9.55 10.01
CA THR A 107 -3.31 -8.81 10.58
C THR A 107 -2.94 -7.61 9.71
N PHE A 108 -3.03 -6.43 10.30
CA PHE A 108 -2.49 -5.19 9.74
C PHE A 108 -0.96 -5.29 9.73
N ALA A 109 -0.40 -5.17 8.53
CA ALA A 109 1.04 -5.16 8.30
C ALA A 109 1.57 -3.78 7.89
N GLY A 110 0.69 -2.77 7.75
CA GLY A 110 1.10 -1.44 7.31
C GLY A 110 0.09 -0.72 6.44
N ALA A 111 0.57 0.32 5.75
CA ALA A 111 -0.16 1.06 4.74
C ALA A 111 0.80 1.66 3.70
N LEU A 112 0.31 1.79 2.47
CA LEU A 112 0.93 2.49 1.37
C LEU A 112 0.02 3.64 0.97
N THR A 113 0.51 4.88 1.12
CA THR A 113 -0.15 6.09 0.64
C THR A 113 0.78 6.78 -0.34
N ALA A 114 0.38 7.00 -1.59
CA ALA A 114 1.26 7.61 -2.60
C ALA A 114 0.54 8.62 -3.50
N THR A 115 1.34 9.51 -4.07
CA THR A 115 0.91 10.57 -5.00
C THR A 115 1.96 10.74 -6.09
N ALA A 116 1.51 10.78 -7.34
CA ALA A 116 2.36 11.12 -8.48
C ALA A 116 2.51 12.65 -8.63
N ARG A 117 1.70 13.43 -7.91
CA ARG A 117 1.70 14.90 -7.96
C ARG A 117 2.85 15.49 -7.14
N PRO A 118 3.74 16.32 -7.73
CA PRO A 118 4.88 16.92 -7.05
C PRO A 118 4.51 17.71 -5.78
N ASP A 119 3.40 18.46 -5.82
CA ASP A 119 2.99 19.38 -4.75
C ASP A 119 2.30 18.68 -3.56
N SER A 120 2.22 17.34 -3.58
CA SER A 120 1.45 16.57 -2.60
C SER A 120 2.30 15.85 -1.55
N ARG A 121 3.62 16.07 -1.54
CA ARG A 121 4.52 15.53 -0.49
C ARG A 121 4.08 15.94 0.91
N ASP A 122 3.70 17.20 1.12
CA ASP A 122 3.28 17.70 2.43
C ASP A 122 2.03 16.98 2.96
N ARG A 123 1.17 16.48 2.07
CA ARG A 123 0.01 15.68 2.46
C ARG A 123 0.42 14.32 3.02
N LEU A 124 1.45 13.71 2.46
CA LEU A 124 2.01 12.45 2.97
C LEU A 124 2.70 12.64 4.32
N CYS A 125 3.23 13.84 4.62
CA CYS A 125 3.73 14.17 5.96
C CYS A 125 2.63 14.13 7.04
N ALA A 126 1.36 14.21 6.63
CA ALA A 126 0.20 14.09 7.51
C ALA A 126 -0.50 12.72 7.42
N ASP A 127 0.15 11.70 6.84
CA ASP A 127 -0.44 10.36 6.70
C ASP A 127 -1.00 9.84 8.06
N PRO A 128 -2.31 9.56 8.15
CA PRO A 128 -2.93 9.06 9.38
C PRO A 128 -2.33 7.75 9.90
N PHE A 129 -1.83 6.88 9.02
CA PHE A 129 -1.24 5.59 9.42
C PHE A 129 0.09 5.76 10.16
N ALA A 130 0.75 6.91 10.03
CA ALA A 130 1.95 7.25 10.80
C ALA A 130 1.71 7.36 12.32
N ARG A 131 0.43 7.37 12.75
CA ARG A 131 0.04 7.30 14.17
C ARG A 131 -0.04 5.88 14.71
N VAL A 132 -0.10 4.88 13.83
CA VAL A 132 -0.12 3.46 14.20
C VAL A 132 1.31 2.93 14.31
N LEU A 133 2.13 3.24 13.30
CA LEU A 133 3.53 2.83 13.20
C LEU A 133 4.36 3.94 12.55
N PRO A 134 5.68 3.96 12.74
CA PRO A 134 6.56 4.90 12.03
C PRO A 134 6.37 4.77 10.52
N ARG A 135 6.20 5.92 9.85
CA ARG A 135 6.24 5.99 8.38
C ARG A 135 7.66 6.21 7.90
N GLU A 136 7.91 5.78 6.68
CA GLU A 136 9.02 6.22 5.85
C GLU A 136 8.46 7.05 4.70
N LEU A 137 8.96 8.27 4.53
CA LEU A 137 8.60 9.13 3.40
C LEU A 137 9.70 9.03 2.36
N VAL A 138 9.36 8.50 1.19
CA VAL A 138 10.32 8.19 0.12
C VAL A 138 9.82 8.71 -1.23
N ARG A 139 10.76 9.03 -2.10
CA ARG A 139 10.48 9.20 -3.53
C ARG A 139 10.53 7.82 -4.19
N ILE A 140 9.51 7.51 -4.98
CA ILE A 140 9.36 6.27 -5.75
C ILE A 140 9.64 6.57 -7.23
N GLY A 141 10.50 5.77 -7.85
CA GLY A 141 10.73 5.76 -9.29
C GLY A 141 9.50 5.27 -10.07
N PRO A 142 9.55 5.27 -11.42
CA PRO A 142 8.47 4.72 -12.24
C PRO A 142 8.36 3.21 -12.07
N GLY A 143 7.24 2.64 -12.52
CA GLY A 143 7.05 1.21 -12.74
C GLY A 143 6.30 0.46 -11.64
N LEU A 144 5.65 1.18 -10.72
CA LEU A 144 4.89 0.55 -9.64
C LEU A 144 3.58 1.25 -9.27
N LEU A 145 3.53 2.59 -9.20
CA LEU A 145 2.37 3.27 -8.64
C LEU A 145 1.15 3.22 -9.57
N GLY A 146 0.11 2.50 -9.14
CA GLY A 146 -1.18 2.45 -9.81
C GLY A 146 -2.11 3.60 -9.39
N HIS A 147 -3.40 3.30 -9.37
CA HIS A 147 -4.44 4.23 -8.92
C HIS A 147 -5.53 3.49 -8.13
N THR A 148 -5.71 3.87 -6.88
CA THR A 148 -6.82 3.37 -6.06
C THR A 148 -7.93 4.42 -6.04
N PRO A 149 -9.12 4.15 -6.60
CA PRO A 149 -10.21 5.11 -6.54
C PRO A 149 -10.68 5.28 -5.09
N ALA A 150 -11.20 6.48 -4.78
CA ALA A 150 -11.82 6.72 -3.48
C ALA A 150 -12.96 5.72 -3.22
N PRO A 151 -13.05 5.14 -2.01
CA PRO A 151 -14.12 4.22 -1.68
C PRO A 151 -15.47 4.94 -1.70
N VAL A 152 -16.52 4.25 -2.16
CA VAL A 152 -17.85 4.84 -2.42
C VAL A 152 -18.65 5.18 -1.15
N GLY A 153 -18.05 5.11 0.03
CA GLY A 153 -18.68 5.46 1.31
C GLY A 153 -17.84 5.02 2.51
N PRO A 154 -18.35 5.17 3.75
CA PRO A 154 -17.72 4.68 4.98
C PRO A 154 -17.82 3.15 5.09
N GLY A 155 -17.45 2.44 4.01
CA GLY A 155 -17.39 0.99 3.97
C GLY A 155 -16.26 0.54 4.88
N ILE A 156 -16.61 0.07 6.08
CA ILE A 156 -15.70 -0.69 6.91
C ILE A 156 -15.44 -2.01 6.17
N GLN A 157 -14.16 -2.34 5.97
CA GLN A 157 -13.75 -3.62 5.40
C GLN A 157 -14.49 -4.76 6.11
N ARG A 158 -15.14 -5.65 5.33
CA ARG A 158 -15.80 -6.81 5.92
C ARG A 158 -14.74 -7.78 6.45
N HIS A 159 -14.80 -8.05 7.76
CA HIS A 159 -13.97 -9.03 8.45
C HIS A 159 -13.96 -10.39 7.71
N GLY A 160 -12.81 -11.05 7.67
CA GLY A 160 -12.65 -12.41 7.11
C GLY A 160 -12.35 -12.49 5.61
N SER A 161 -12.38 -11.39 4.86
CA SER A 161 -12.03 -11.41 3.43
C SER A 161 -10.52 -11.48 3.17
N GLY A 162 -9.70 -11.06 4.13
CA GLY A 162 -8.24 -10.98 4.01
C GLY A 162 -7.73 -10.11 2.87
N ARG A 163 -8.57 -9.16 2.41
CA ARG A 163 -8.26 -8.21 1.33
C ARG A 163 -7.81 -6.89 1.93
N PRO A 164 -6.80 -6.23 1.36
CA PRO A 164 -6.44 -4.87 1.69
C PRO A 164 -7.60 -3.88 1.53
N TRP A 165 -7.74 -2.92 2.44
CA TRP A 165 -8.56 -1.72 2.22
C TRP A 165 -7.84 -0.82 1.20
N PRO A 166 -8.53 -0.13 0.28
CA PRO A 166 -9.98 0.05 0.16
C PRO A 166 -10.66 -0.97 -0.77
N TRP A 167 -10.79 -2.23 -0.38
CA TRP A 167 -11.64 -3.17 -1.09
C TRP A 167 -13.13 -2.96 -0.77
N ASP A 168 -13.78 -2.10 -1.56
CA ASP A 168 -15.18 -1.69 -1.38
C ASP A 168 -16.14 -2.21 -2.46
N ARG A 169 -15.64 -2.94 -3.48
CA ARG A 169 -16.44 -3.44 -4.60
C ARG A 169 -16.55 -4.96 -4.59
N PHE A 170 -17.76 -5.46 -4.85
CA PHE A 170 -17.96 -6.85 -5.24
C PHE A 170 -17.31 -7.06 -6.61
N ASP A 171 -16.62 -8.18 -6.82
CA ASP A 171 -16.25 -8.60 -8.17
C ASP A 171 -17.54 -8.67 -8.99
N SER A 172 -17.67 -7.82 -9.99
CA SER A 172 -18.76 -7.90 -10.98
C SER A 172 -18.58 -9.09 -11.95
N GLY A 173 -17.83 -10.11 -11.56
CA GLY A 173 -17.48 -11.30 -12.33
C GLY A 173 -18.50 -12.44 -12.25
N MET A 174 -19.80 -12.11 -12.25
CA MET A 174 -20.85 -13.04 -12.68
C MET A 174 -21.59 -12.40 -13.86
N ARG A 175 -21.04 -12.64 -15.05
CA ARG A 175 -21.82 -12.76 -16.30
C ARG A 175 -21.25 -13.89 -17.11
#